data_AF-A0A968BNP1-F1
#
_entry.id   AF-A0A968BNP1-F1
#
_cell.length_a   1.000
_cell.length_b   1.000
_cell.length_c   1.000
_cell.angle_alpha   90.00
_cell.angle_beta   90.00
_cell.angle_gamma   90.00
#
_symmetry.space_group_name_H-M   'P 1'
#
loop_
_entity.id
_entity.type
_entity.pdbx_description
1 polymer ?
#
loop_
_entity_poly.entity_id
_entity_poly.type
_entity_poly.pdbx_seq_one_letter_code
_entity_poly.pdbx_strand_id
1 'polypeptide(L)'
;AFYCLSAVGVVRTADLDKIRLRRLFREIAELMCSSTVAWRSSPEDRACEEEVNQLTEHLPLCLNRGRIEDQADPQLKTDGLVEMYRDFLRAQLDVVGRRFGKDNARESFERTLRQLAPELQEVARRYGFDKLLPD
;
A
#
# COMPACT_ATOMS: atom_id res chain seq x y z
N ALA A 1 -35.11 33.37 -20.88
CA ALA A 1 -33.81 34.04 -20.69
C ALA A 1 -33.23 33.50 -19.38
N PHE A 2 -32.22 32.62 -19.39
CA PHE A 2 -30.78 32.96 -19.32
C PHE A 2 -30.53 34.06 -18.28
N TYR A 3 -29.82 33.83 -17.18
CA TYR A 3 -28.38 33.55 -17.18
C TYR A 3 -27.89 32.65 -16.03
N CYS A 4 -26.90 31.82 -16.37
CA CYS A 4 -25.98 31.10 -15.49
C CYS A 4 -25.22 32.04 -14.54
N LEU A 5 -24.97 31.58 -13.31
CA LEU A 5 -23.84 32.04 -12.50
C LEU A 5 -22.87 30.87 -12.35
N SER A 6 -21.96 30.80 -13.31
CA SER A 6 -20.68 30.08 -13.19
C SER A 6 -19.69 30.98 -12.44
N ALA A 7 -18.78 30.35 -11.72
CA ALA A 7 -17.54 30.86 -11.12
C ALA A 7 -17.65 31.41 -9.69
N VAL A 8 -17.12 30.66 -8.72
CA VAL A 8 -15.77 30.91 -8.18
C VAL A 8 -15.15 29.55 -7.81
N GLY A 9 -14.16 29.10 -8.58
CA GLY A 9 -13.38 27.93 -8.23
C GLY A 9 -12.37 28.27 -7.15
N VAL A 10 -12.49 27.68 -5.96
CA VAL A 10 -11.40 27.14 -5.12
C VAL A 10 -12.03 26.15 -4.13
N VAL A 11 -12.65 25.08 -4.62
CA VAL A 11 -12.55 23.82 -3.88
C VAL A 11 -11.35 23.16 -4.52
N ARG A 12 -10.19 23.17 -3.85
CA ARG A 12 -9.17 22.17 -4.13
C ARG A 12 -9.92 20.85 -4.00
N THR A 13 -10.38 20.28 -5.12
CA THR A 13 -10.73 18.87 -5.20
C THR A 13 -9.47 18.21 -4.70
N ALA A 14 -9.46 17.80 -3.43
CA ALA A 14 -8.37 17.03 -2.87
C ALA A 14 -8.09 15.93 -3.89
N ASP A 15 -6.84 15.82 -4.32
CA ASP A 15 -6.46 14.98 -5.46
C ASP A 15 -6.97 13.55 -5.20
N LEU A 16 -8.15 13.24 -5.74
CA LEU A 16 -8.91 12.03 -5.40
C LEU A 16 -8.11 10.81 -5.80
N ASP A 17 -7.30 10.95 -6.84
CA ASP A 17 -6.40 9.95 -7.32
C ASP A 17 -5.27 9.68 -6.31
N LYS A 18 -4.63 10.72 -5.77
CA LYS A 18 -3.70 10.55 -4.63
C LYS A 18 -4.38 9.96 -3.41
N ILE A 19 -5.59 10.40 -3.03
CA ILE A 19 -6.32 9.84 -1.88
C ILE A 19 -6.55 8.34 -2.07
N ARG A 20 -7.01 7.92 -3.25
CA ARG A 20 -7.22 6.51 -3.58
C ARG A 20 -5.93 5.73 -3.61
N LEU A 21 -4.84 6.31 -4.11
CA LEU A 21 -3.52 5.69 -4.12
C LEU A 21 -2.99 5.46 -2.70
N ARG A 22 -3.08 6.46 -1.81
CA ARG A 22 -2.68 6.31 -0.40
C ARG A 22 -3.53 5.25 0.31
N ARG A 23 -4.83 5.23 0.02
CA ARG A 23 -5.76 4.21 0.54
C ARG A 23 -5.42 2.81 0.02
N LEU A 24 -5.16 2.66 -1.29
CA LEU A 24 -4.75 1.40 -1.90
C LEU A 24 -3.49 0.85 -1.22
N PHE A 25 -2.45 1.67 -1.12
CA PHE A 25 -1.20 1.29 -0.47
C PHE A 25 -1.44 0.81 0.96
N ARG A 26 -2.20 1.58 1.75
CA ARG A 26 -2.55 1.21 3.12
C ARG A 26 -3.26 -0.13 3.19
N GLU A 27 -4.30 -0.33 2.39
CA GLU A 27 -5.06 -1.58 2.41
C GLU A 27 -4.16 -2.76 2.04
N ILE A 28 -3.31 -2.65 1.02
CA ILE A 28 -2.37 -3.73 0.66
C ILE A 28 -1.40 -4.02 1.81
N ALA A 29 -0.72 -2.99 2.35
CA ALA A 29 0.31 -3.16 3.36
C ALA A 29 -0.25 -3.79 4.66
N GLU A 30 -1.43 -3.33 5.10
CA GLU A 30 -2.08 -3.81 6.31
C GLU A 30 -2.66 -5.23 6.11
N LEU A 31 -3.29 -5.52 4.96
CA LEU A 31 -3.79 -6.87 4.64
C LEU A 31 -2.65 -7.87 4.49
N MET A 32 -1.54 -7.50 3.86
CA MET A 32 -0.33 -8.31 3.79
C MET A 32 0.21 -8.60 5.18
N CYS A 33 0.31 -7.59 6.05
CA CYS A 33 0.76 -7.82 7.43
C CYS A 33 -0.19 -8.77 8.18
N SER A 34 -1.50 -8.56 8.07
CA SER A 34 -2.53 -9.42 8.68
C SER A 34 -2.47 -10.87 8.17
N SER A 35 -2.18 -11.08 6.89
CA SER A 35 -2.08 -12.43 6.30
C SER A 35 -1.00 -13.29 6.96
N THR A 36 0.05 -12.68 7.50
CA THR A 36 1.15 -13.41 8.14
C THR A 36 0.81 -13.97 9.52
N VAL A 37 -0.29 -13.52 10.15
CA VAL A 37 -0.62 -13.86 11.55
C VAL A 37 -0.69 -15.37 11.78
N ALA A 38 -1.17 -16.14 10.80
CA ALA A 38 -1.27 -17.59 10.88
C ALA A 38 0.08 -18.32 10.92
N TRP A 39 1.18 -17.66 10.54
CA TRP A 39 2.53 -18.24 10.49
C TRP A 39 3.47 -17.70 11.57
N ARG A 40 2.97 -16.79 12.41
CA ARG A 40 3.76 -16.21 13.51
C ARG A 40 3.88 -17.20 14.66
N SER A 41 4.99 -17.12 15.39
CA SER A 41 5.21 -17.96 16.58
C SER A 41 4.30 -17.55 17.74
N SER A 42 3.90 -16.27 17.80
CA SER A 42 2.86 -15.76 18.70
C SER A 42 2.13 -14.55 18.06
N PRO A 43 0.93 -14.18 18.55
CA PRO A 43 0.22 -12.98 18.08
C PRO A 43 0.99 -11.66 18.28
N GLU A 44 1.91 -11.64 19.25
CA GLU A 44 2.78 -10.51 19.58
C GLU A 44 4.08 -10.50 18.80
N ASP A 45 4.40 -11.56 18.04
CA ASP A 45 5.58 -11.63 17.19
C ASP A 45 5.53 -10.51 16.12
N ARG A 46 6.49 -9.60 16.22
CA ARG A 46 6.68 -8.46 15.31
C ARG A 46 7.92 -8.59 14.45
N ALA A 47 8.65 -9.71 14.49
CA ALA A 47 9.93 -9.81 13.79
C ALA A 47 9.81 -9.61 12.28
N CYS A 48 8.69 -10.05 11.66
CA CYS A 48 8.41 -9.75 10.25
C CYS A 48 8.19 -8.26 9.99
N GLU A 49 7.48 -7.58 10.89
CA GLU A 49 7.19 -6.14 10.79
C GLU A 49 8.46 -5.30 10.96
N GLU A 50 9.25 -5.64 11.99
CA GLU A 50 10.53 -5.00 12.30
C GLU A 50 11.53 -5.14 11.14
N GLU A 51 11.59 -6.31 10.51
CA GLU A 51 12.48 -6.55 9.38
C GLU A 51 12.06 -5.76 8.12
N VAL A 52 10.75 -5.62 7.86
CA VAL A 52 10.27 -4.73 6.78
C VAL A 52 10.68 -3.29 7.05
N ASN A 53 10.44 -2.80 8.27
CA ASN A 53 10.79 -1.43 8.66
C ASN A 53 12.29 -1.16 8.57
N GLN A 54 13.14 -2.13 8.90
CA GLN A 54 14.60 -2.00 8.75
C GLN A 54 15.00 -1.87 7.27
N LEU A 55 14.42 -2.67 6.37
CA LEU A 55 14.73 -2.58 4.93
C LEU A 55 14.21 -1.29 4.29
N THR A 56 13.13 -0.73 4.84
CA THR A 56 12.49 0.48 4.33
C THR A 56 12.76 1.71 5.20
N GLU A 57 13.80 1.70 6.05
CA GLU A 57 14.08 2.79 7.01
C GLU A 57 14.31 4.15 6.35
N HIS A 58 14.72 4.13 5.08
CA HIS A 58 14.95 5.31 4.24
C HIS A 58 13.65 5.92 3.67
N LEU A 59 12.52 5.21 3.78
CA LEU A 59 11.21 5.67 3.33
C LEU A 59 10.45 6.32 4.50
N PRO A 60 9.60 7.33 4.26
CA PRO A 60 8.74 7.93 5.28
C PRO A 60 7.51 7.05 5.59
N LEU A 61 7.71 5.73 5.67
CA LEU A 61 6.69 4.70 5.80
C LEU A 61 7.12 3.70 6.88
N CYS A 62 6.22 3.35 7.80
CA CYS A 62 6.52 2.43 8.88
C CYS A 62 5.30 1.57 9.22
N LEU A 63 5.47 0.26 9.36
CA LEU A 63 4.46 -0.60 9.97
C LEU A 63 4.58 -0.54 11.49
N ASN A 64 3.46 -0.30 12.15
CA ASN A 64 3.35 -0.30 13.60
C ASN A 64 2.11 -1.09 14.02
N ARG A 65 2.33 -2.26 14.63
CA ARG A 65 1.28 -3.17 15.10
C ARG A 65 0.28 -3.52 13.99
N GLY A 66 0.79 -3.81 12.80
CA GLY A 66 0.01 -4.16 11.61
C GLY A 66 -0.72 -2.99 10.93
N ARG A 67 -0.48 -1.75 11.37
CA ARG A 67 -1.00 -0.53 10.74
C ARG A 67 0.13 0.20 10.05
N ILE A 68 -0.15 0.80 8.89
CA ILE A 68 0.85 1.62 8.21
C ILE A 68 0.76 3.06 8.68
N GLU A 69 1.91 3.62 9.04
CA GLU A 69 2.12 5.03 9.26
C GLU A 69 2.74 5.62 7.99
N ASP A 70 2.03 6.55 7.36
CA ASP A 70 2.47 7.22 6.13
C ASP A 70 2.73 8.70 6.43
N GLN A 71 4.01 9.05 6.49
CA GLN A 71 4.50 10.41 6.75
C GLN A 71 5.03 11.07 5.48
N ALA A 72 4.71 10.53 4.30
CA ALA A 72 5.19 11.07 3.03
C ALA A 72 4.64 12.48 2.77
N ASP A 73 5.51 13.35 2.25
CA ASP A 73 5.19 14.75 1.93
C ASP A 73 3.82 14.86 1.20
N PRO A 74 2.83 15.59 1.76
CA PRO A 74 1.56 15.82 1.10
C PRO A 74 1.66 16.44 -0.30
N GLN A 75 2.76 17.16 -0.58
CA GLN A 75 3.02 17.78 -1.88
C GLN A 75 3.67 16.83 -2.89
N LEU A 76 4.12 15.64 -2.46
CA LEU A 76 4.73 14.65 -3.35
C LEU A 76 3.80 14.32 -4.52
N LYS A 77 4.35 14.29 -5.73
CA LYS A 77 3.60 13.95 -6.95
C LYS A 77 3.16 12.49 -6.93
N THR A 78 2.10 12.17 -7.67
CA THR A 78 1.53 10.82 -7.74
C THR A 78 2.58 9.79 -8.14
N ASP A 79 3.42 10.06 -9.15
CA ASP A 79 4.45 9.10 -9.58
C ASP A 79 5.47 8.81 -8.47
N GLY A 80 5.87 9.83 -7.71
CA GLY A 80 6.75 9.65 -6.55
C GLY A 80 6.11 8.84 -5.42
N LEU A 81 4.79 9.00 -5.21
CA LEU A 81 4.04 8.14 -4.28
C LEU A 81 4.00 6.70 -4.79
N VAL A 82 3.77 6.49 -6.08
CA VAL A 82 3.72 5.15 -6.69
C VAL A 82 5.05 4.42 -6.52
N GLU A 83 6.18 5.06 -6.83
CA GLU A 83 7.52 4.46 -6.69
C GLU A 83 7.79 4.07 -5.23
N MET A 84 7.63 5.03 -4.32
CA MET A 84 7.85 4.82 -2.89
C MET A 84 6.98 3.69 -2.32
N TYR A 85 5.68 3.64 -2.67
CA TYR A 85 4.79 2.58 -2.21
C TYR A 85 5.12 1.22 -2.81
N ARG A 86 5.55 1.17 -4.07
CA ARG A 86 6.00 -0.09 -4.69
C ARG A 86 7.25 -0.62 -4.02
N ASP A 87 8.21 0.25 -3.70
CA ASP A 87 9.45 -0.17 -3.04
C ASP A 87 9.19 -0.71 -1.64
N PHE A 88 8.29 -0.07 -0.89
CA PHE A 88 7.83 -0.60 0.39
C PHE A 88 7.17 -1.97 0.24
N LEU A 89 6.22 -2.12 -0.68
CA LEU A 89 5.49 -3.38 -0.86
C LEU A 89 6.38 -4.52 -1.38
N ARG A 90 7.39 -4.21 -2.20
CA ARG A 90 8.39 -5.20 -2.63
C ARG A 90 9.25 -5.67 -1.46
N ALA A 91 9.72 -4.76 -0.61
CA ALA A 91 10.45 -5.14 0.60
C ALA A 91 9.57 -6.00 1.53
N GLN A 92 8.29 -5.64 1.69
CA GLN A 92 7.34 -6.44 2.45
C GLN A 92 7.17 -7.85 1.86
N LEU A 93 6.99 -7.98 0.54
CA LEU A 93 6.88 -9.27 -0.14
C LEU A 93 8.15 -10.11 0.00
N ASP A 94 9.33 -9.49 -0.11
CA ASP A 94 10.61 -10.18 0.07
C ASP A 94 10.76 -10.73 1.50
N VAL A 95 10.47 -9.93 2.52
CA VAL A 95 10.53 -10.39 3.93
C VAL A 95 9.54 -11.52 4.17
N VAL A 96 8.29 -11.37 3.74
CA VAL A 96 7.28 -12.44 3.87
C VAL A 96 7.75 -13.71 3.14
N GLY A 97 8.31 -13.57 1.95
CA GLY A 97 8.85 -14.68 1.15
C GLY A 97 10.03 -15.38 1.81
N ARG A 98 10.97 -14.63 2.39
CA ARG A 98 12.14 -15.18 3.10
C ARG A 98 11.75 -15.87 4.41
N ARG A 99 10.77 -15.33 5.15
CA ARG A 99 10.37 -15.85 6.47
C ARG A 99 9.38 -17.00 6.38
N PHE A 100 8.42 -16.93 5.46
CA PHE A 100 7.28 -17.83 5.41
C PHE A 100 7.19 -18.63 4.11
N GLY A 101 8.10 -18.40 3.16
CA GLY A 101 8.13 -19.07 1.86
C GLY A 101 7.53 -18.22 0.74
N LYS A 102 8.14 -18.32 -0.45
CA LYS A 102 7.76 -17.54 -1.63
C LYS A 102 6.33 -17.80 -2.09
N ASP A 103 5.89 -19.06 -2.05
CA ASP A 103 4.53 -19.44 -2.45
C ASP A 103 3.49 -18.82 -1.50
N ASN A 104 3.75 -18.84 -0.19
CA ASN A 104 2.90 -18.20 0.80
C ASN A 104 2.84 -16.68 0.62
N ALA A 105 3.96 -16.03 0.31
CA ALA A 105 4.00 -14.61 0.00
C ALA A 105 3.18 -14.27 -1.25
N ARG A 106 3.33 -15.07 -2.31
CA ARG A 106 2.57 -14.95 -3.56
C ARG A 106 1.08 -15.11 -3.33
N GLU A 107 0.66 -16.21 -2.70
CA GLU A 107 -0.75 -16.49 -2.43
C GLU A 107 -1.38 -15.41 -1.54
N SER A 108 -0.65 -14.93 -0.54
CA SER A 108 -1.09 -13.83 0.33
C SER A 108 -1.30 -12.54 -0.45
N PHE A 109 -0.39 -12.23 -1.37
CA PHE A 109 -0.49 -11.03 -2.19
C PHE A 109 -1.65 -11.10 -3.16
N GLU A 110 -1.79 -12.22 -3.88
CA GLU A 110 -2.92 -12.42 -4.78
C GLU A 110 -4.26 -12.39 -4.04
N ARG A 111 -4.32 -12.97 -2.83
CA ARG A 111 -5.50 -12.90 -1.97
C ARG A 111 -5.78 -11.46 -1.52
N THR A 112 -4.75 -10.72 -1.12
CA THR A 112 -4.85 -9.29 -0.75
C THR A 112 -5.45 -8.48 -1.89
N LEU A 113 -4.95 -8.65 -3.13
CA LEU A 113 -5.48 -7.95 -4.31
C LEU A 113 -6.96 -8.27 -4.57
N ARG A 114 -7.39 -9.52 -4.36
CA ARG A 114 -8.80 -9.92 -4.51
C ARG A 114 -9.72 -9.36 -3.43
N GLN A 115 -9.18 -9.05 -2.24
CA GLN A 115 -9.93 -8.48 -1.11
C GLN A 115 -10.12 -6.95 -1.22
N LEU A 116 -9.34 -6.27 -2.07
CA LEU A 116 -9.49 -4.84 -2.30
C LEU A 116 -10.89 -4.51 -2.86
N ALA A 117 -11.43 -3.36 -2.46
CA ALA A 117 -12.63 -2.81 -3.07
C ALA A 117 -12.46 -2.65 -4.61
N PRO A 118 -13.51 -2.83 -5.44
CA PRO A 118 -13.39 -2.78 -6.90
C PRO A 118 -12.70 -1.52 -7.43
N GLU A 119 -13.02 -0.37 -6.84
CA GLU A 119 -12.40 0.93 -7.14
C GLU A 119 -10.89 0.95 -6.90
N LEU A 120 -10.38 0.24 -5.89
CA LEU A 120 -8.97 0.14 -5.57
C LEU A 120 -8.25 -0.89 -6.45
N GLN A 121 -8.95 -1.94 -6.88
CA GLN A 121 -8.42 -2.88 -7.88
C GLN A 121 -8.16 -2.17 -9.22
N GLU A 122 -9.00 -1.22 -9.61
CA GLU A 122 -8.75 -0.38 -10.80
C GLU A 122 -7.51 0.49 -10.63
N VAL A 123 -7.34 1.12 -9.46
CA VAL A 123 -6.15 1.92 -9.12
C VAL A 123 -4.90 1.04 -9.12
N ALA A 124 -4.99 -0.19 -8.59
CA ALA A 124 -3.90 -1.15 -8.58
C ALA A 124 -3.45 -1.51 -10.00
N ARG A 125 -4.39 -1.79 -10.91
CA ARG A 125 -4.09 -2.05 -12.33
C ARG A 125 -3.49 -0.83 -13.02
N ARG A 126 -4.07 0.35 -12.80
CA ARG A 126 -3.64 1.60 -13.43
C ARG A 126 -2.20 1.95 -13.05
N TYR A 127 -1.83 1.79 -11.79
CA TYR A 127 -0.50 2.06 -11.28
C TYR A 127 0.37 0.80 -11.15
N GLY A 128 -0.03 -0.32 -11.75
CA GLY A 128 0.70 -1.58 -11.80
C GLY A 128 1.15 -2.12 -10.44
N PHE A 129 0.33 -2.00 -9.40
CA PHE A 129 0.54 -2.68 -8.11
C PHE A 129 0.16 -4.16 -8.17
N ASP A 130 -0.71 -4.54 -9.11
CA ASP A 130 -1.10 -5.93 -9.38
C ASP A 130 0.04 -6.78 -9.97
N LYS A 131 1.12 -6.15 -10.44
CA LYS A 131 2.29 -6.77 -11.08
C LYS A 131 3.56 -6.67 -10.23
N LEU A 132 3.41 -6.62 -8.91
CA LEU A 132 4.55 -6.54 -7.98
C LEU A 132 5.25 -7.88 -7.75
N LEU A 133 4.58 -8.99 -8.06
CA LEU A 133 5.19 -10.31 -7.99
C LEU A 133 6.16 -10.47 -9.17
N PRO A 134 7.41 -10.91 -8.94
CA PRO A 134 8.27 -11.36 -10.02
C PRO A 134 7.67 -12.64 -10.66
N ASP A 135 7.81 -12.75 -11.99
CA ASP A 135 7.50 -13.98 -12.73
C ASP A 135 8.35 -15.18 -12.26
#